data_AF-A0A369B9N6-F1
#
_entry.id   AF-A0A369B9N6-F1
#
_cell.length_a   1.000
_cell.length_b   1.000
_cell.length_c   1.000
_cell.angle_alpha   90.00
_cell.angle_beta   90.00
_cell.angle_gamma   90.00
#
_symmetry.space_group_name_H-M   'P 1'
#
loop_
_entity.id
_entity.type
_entity.pdbx_description
1 polymer ?
#
loop_
_entity_poly.entity_id
_entity_poly.type
_entity_poly.pdbx_seq_one_letter_code
_entity_poly.pdbx_strand_id
1 'polypeptide(L)'
;MFAGTGNLGIEALSRGADSAVFIDRSQECFSIINENLRHTKLEDKASVMVGDVFACLKRLSSQGRKFDIVFLDPPYNKNLIEETLTFIVQNDIIRDNSIIIAERDIDDIIPQSIEAIKLAREERYGDTVLSFYRHGH
;
A
#
# COMPACT_ATOMS: atom_id res chain seq x y z
N MET A 1 -1.77 1.55 1.51
CA MET A 1 -3.09 0.97 1.87
C MET A 1 -3.09 0.76 3.36
N PHE A 2 -4.22 0.92 4.05
CA PHE A 2 -4.27 0.97 5.51
C PHE A 2 -3.31 2.07 6.02
N ALA A 3 -3.53 3.28 5.51
CA ALA A 3 -2.53 4.33 5.53
C ALA A 3 -2.18 4.85 6.93
N GLY A 4 -3.05 4.66 7.94
CA GLY A 4 -2.84 5.19 9.28
C GLY A 4 -2.61 6.71 9.22
N THR A 5 -1.48 7.19 9.73
CA THR A 5 -1.10 8.61 9.68
C THR A 5 -0.52 9.07 8.33
N GLY A 6 -0.31 8.15 7.38
CA GLY A 6 0.19 8.43 6.04
C GLY A 6 1.71 8.62 5.93
N ASN A 7 2.47 8.37 6.99
CA ASN A 7 3.91 8.68 7.05
C ASN A 7 4.71 8.12 5.85
N LEU A 8 4.52 6.85 5.49
CA LEU A 8 5.26 6.21 4.39
C LEU A 8 4.96 6.84 3.02
N GLY A 9 3.69 7.15 2.75
CA GLY A 9 3.31 7.79 1.48
C GLY A 9 3.78 9.24 1.38
N ILE A 10 3.78 9.97 2.51
CA ILE A 10 4.30 11.34 2.58
C ILE A 10 5.82 11.36 2.40
N GLU A 11 6.53 10.40 3.01
CA GLU A 11 7.97 10.23 2.81
C GLU A 11 8.29 9.90 1.34
N ALA A 12 7.51 9.03 0.71
CA ALA A 12 7.66 8.73 -0.72
C ALA A 12 7.49 9.98 -1.60
N LEU A 13 6.45 10.80 -1.34
CA LEU A 13 6.26 12.09 -2.01
C LEU A 13 7.45 13.04 -1.78
N SER A 14 7.94 13.13 -0.55
CA SER A 14 9.08 13.98 -0.18
C SER A 14 10.37 13.54 -0.87
N ARG A 15 10.52 12.25 -1.16
CA ARG A 15 11.64 11.65 -1.88
C ARG A 15 11.50 11.67 -3.41
N GLY A 16 10.44 12.31 -3.92
CA GLY A 16 10.27 12.55 -5.35
C GLY A 16 9.26 11.65 -6.05
N ALA A 17 8.39 10.93 -5.33
CA ALA A 17 7.24 10.31 -5.98
C ALA A 17 6.33 11.38 -6.61
N ASP A 18 5.86 11.12 -7.84
CA ASP A 18 5.04 12.07 -8.59
C ASP A 18 3.66 12.30 -7.96
N SER A 19 3.05 11.24 -7.45
CA SER A 19 1.78 11.29 -6.73
C SER A 19 1.62 10.11 -5.77
N ALA A 20 0.73 10.25 -4.79
CA ALA A 20 0.40 9.17 -3.86
C ALA A 20 -1.11 9.09 -3.59
N VAL A 21 -1.60 7.86 -3.41
CA VAL A 21 -2.98 7.60 -2.98
C VAL A 21 -2.94 6.91 -1.63
N PHE A 22 -3.63 7.52 -0.66
CA PHE A 22 -3.77 7.01 0.69
C PHE A 22 -5.17 6.42 0.85
N ILE A 23 -5.26 5.21 1.39
CA ILE A 23 -6.53 4.52 1.62
C ILE A 23 -6.57 4.08 3.07
N ASP A 24 -7.59 4.50 3.80
CA ASP A 24 -7.85 4.05 5.17
C ASP A 24 -9.36 3.98 5.43
N ARG A 25 -9.81 3.14 6.37
CA ARG A 25 -11.22 3.09 6.77
C ARG A 25 -11.58 4.18 7.79
N SER A 26 -10.59 4.71 8.51
CA SER A 26 -10.79 5.68 9.59
C SER A 26 -10.88 7.11 9.07
N GLN A 27 -11.97 7.79 9.43
CA GLN A 27 -12.14 9.22 9.17
C GLN A 27 -11.14 10.08 9.96
N GLU A 28 -10.65 9.58 11.11
CA GLU A 28 -9.60 10.24 11.88
C GLU A 28 -8.27 10.21 11.12
N CYS A 29 -7.89 9.04 10.58
CA CYS A 29 -6.71 8.89 9.73
C CYS A 29 -6.77 9.83 8.52
N PHE A 30 -7.95 9.98 7.89
CA PHE A 30 -8.13 10.95 6.82
C PHE A 30 -7.77 12.37 7.24
N SER A 31 -8.26 12.83 8.39
CA SER A 31 -7.98 14.17 8.90
C SER A 31 -6.49 14.36 9.16
N ILE A 32 -5.84 13.40 9.82
CA ILE A 32 -4.41 13.42 10.13
C ILE A 32 -3.57 13.45 8.84
N ILE A 33 -3.88 12.60 7.86
CA ILE A 33 -3.16 12.56 6.59
C ILE A 33 -3.26 13.91 5.87
N ASN A 34 -4.47 14.50 5.80
CA ASN A 34 -4.65 15.81 5.16
C ASN A 34 -3.93 16.94 5.89
N GLU A 35 -3.90 16.92 7.22
CA GLU A 35 -3.11 17.85 8.02
C GLU A 35 -1.61 17.72 7.72
N ASN A 36 -1.08 16.50 7.74
CA ASN A 36 0.32 16.25 7.42
C ASN A 36 0.70 16.68 5.98
N LEU A 37 -0.19 16.43 5.01
CA LEU A 37 -0.01 16.87 3.61
C LEU A 37 0.02 18.40 3.47
N ARG A 38 -0.82 19.12 4.22
CA ARG A 38 -0.80 20.59 4.29
C ARG A 38 0.51 21.11 4.87
N HIS A 39 0.92 20.55 6.00
CA HIS A 39 2.17 20.95 6.67
C HIS A 39 3.40 20.74 5.78
N THR A 40 3.40 19.66 4.99
CA THR A 40 4.48 19.33 4.06
C THR A 40 4.34 19.98 2.69
N LYS A 41 3.22 20.66 2.41
CA LYS A 41 2.88 21.28 1.10
C LYS A 41 2.88 20.26 -0.05
N LEU A 42 2.38 19.06 0.23
CA LEU A 42 2.32 17.93 -0.70
C LEU A 42 0.89 17.56 -1.11
N GLU A 43 -0.10 18.33 -0.67
CA GLU A 43 -1.53 18.12 -0.93
C GLU A 43 -1.87 18.03 -2.42
N ASP A 44 -1.25 18.83 -3.28
CA ASP A 44 -1.48 18.80 -4.74
C ASP A 44 -1.03 17.49 -5.41
N LYS A 45 -0.18 16.71 -4.74
CA LYS A 45 0.34 15.42 -5.23
C LYS A 45 -0.36 14.22 -4.58
N ALA A 46 -1.32 14.46 -3.69
CA ALA A 46 -1.92 13.42 -2.87
C ALA A 46 -3.43 13.30 -3.09
N SER A 47 -3.92 12.06 -2.99
CA SER A 47 -5.36 11.78 -2.91
C SER A 47 -5.61 10.88 -1.70
N VAL A 48 -6.51 11.28 -0.82
CA VAL A 48 -6.89 10.51 0.37
C VAL A 48 -8.29 9.95 0.18
N MET A 49 -8.44 8.63 0.29
CA MET A 49 -9.70 7.91 0.13
C MET A 49 -10.08 7.25 1.45
N VAL A 50 -11.29 7.56 1.95
CA VAL A 50 -11.86 6.88 3.12
C VAL A 50 -12.75 5.75 2.65
N GLY A 51 -12.49 4.54 3.12
CA GLY A 51 -13.34 3.39 2.84
C GLY A 51 -12.65 2.04 2.92
N ASP A 52 -13.41 1.02 2.57
CA ASP A 52 -12.89 -0.33 2.42
C ASP A 52 -11.81 -0.39 1.33
N VAL A 53 -10.71 -1.10 1.61
CA VAL A 53 -9.56 -1.16 0.71
C VAL A 53 -9.94 -1.76 -0.65
N PHE A 54 -10.74 -2.83 -0.68
CA PHE A 54 -11.14 -3.49 -1.93
C PHE A 54 -12.09 -2.62 -2.74
N ALA A 55 -13.02 -1.92 -2.09
CA ALA A 55 -13.89 -0.94 -2.74
C ALA A 55 -13.07 0.22 -3.36
N CYS A 56 -12.10 0.75 -2.63
CA CYS A 56 -11.21 1.80 -3.13
C CYS A 56 -10.35 1.30 -4.30
N LEU A 57 -9.78 0.09 -4.20
CA LEU A 57 -9.00 -0.50 -5.28
C LEU A 57 -9.82 -0.74 -6.53
N LYS A 58 -11.05 -1.24 -6.40
CA LYS A 58 -11.96 -1.40 -7.54
C LYS A 58 -12.22 -0.07 -8.25
N ARG A 59 -12.40 1.01 -7.48
CA ARG A 59 -12.54 2.36 -8.05
C ARG A 59 -11.27 2.80 -8.79
N LEU A 60 -10.10 2.60 -8.19
CA LEU A 60 -8.82 2.94 -8.83
C LEU A 60 -8.57 2.15 -10.12
N SER A 61 -8.86 0.84 -10.11
CA SER A 61 -8.81 -0.03 -11.29
C SER A 61 -9.75 0.47 -12.39
N SER A 62 -10.99 0.83 -12.05
CA SER A 62 -11.94 1.38 -13.03
C SER A 62 -11.51 2.72 -13.65
N GLN A 63 -10.60 3.44 -12.98
CA GLN A 63 -9.99 4.67 -13.46
C GLN A 63 -8.67 4.42 -14.23
N GLY A 64 -8.27 3.16 -14.41
CA GLY A 64 -7.01 2.77 -15.05
C GLY A 64 -5.76 3.21 -14.26
N ARG A 65 -5.90 3.42 -12.95
CA ARG A 65 -4.78 3.89 -12.10
C ARG A 65 -3.87 2.71 -11.79
N LYS A 66 -2.57 2.89 -12.04
CA LYS A 66 -1.51 1.91 -11.73
C LYS A 66 -0.41 2.53 -10.89
N PHE A 67 0.19 1.74 -10.01
CA PHE A 67 1.20 2.20 -9.05
C PHE A 67 2.53 1.47 -9.22
N ASP A 68 3.62 2.22 -9.02
CA ASP A 68 5.00 1.72 -9.02
C ASP A 68 5.42 1.18 -7.64
N ILE A 69 4.86 1.75 -6.58
CA ILE A 69 5.14 1.39 -5.19
C ILE A 69 3.82 1.26 -4.44
N VAL A 70 3.66 0.15 -3.72
CA VAL A 70 2.50 -0.11 -2.86
C VAL A 70 2.99 -0.43 -1.46
N PHE A 71 2.53 0.34 -0.47
CA PHE A 71 2.69 0.00 0.94
C PHE A 71 1.41 -0.66 1.46
N LEU A 72 1.54 -1.78 2.16
CA LEU A 72 0.46 -2.58 2.68
C LEU A 72 0.72 -2.87 4.16
N ASP A 73 -0.04 -2.22 5.04
CA ASP A 73 0.07 -2.38 6.50
C ASP A 73 -1.30 -2.74 7.12
N PRO A 74 -1.85 -3.92 6.79
CA PRO A 74 -3.16 -4.30 7.27
C PRO A 74 -3.10 -4.61 8.78
N PRO A 75 -4.23 -4.44 9.50
CA PRO A 75 -4.30 -4.89 10.88
C PRO A 75 -4.06 -6.42 10.97
N TYR A 76 -3.28 -6.84 11.97
CA TYR A 76 -2.87 -8.23 12.21
C TYR A 76 -4.02 -9.26 12.17
N ASN A 77 -3.68 -10.52 11.91
CA ASN A 77 -4.52 -11.72 12.10
C ASN A 77 -5.76 -11.87 11.20
N LYS A 78 -5.72 -11.41 9.94
CA LYS A 78 -6.91 -11.45 9.06
C LYS A 78 -6.71 -11.98 7.63
N ASN A 79 -5.59 -12.62 7.30
CA ASN A 79 -5.26 -13.04 5.91
C ASN A 79 -5.37 -11.90 4.87
N LEU A 80 -5.44 -10.63 5.31
CA LEU A 80 -5.71 -9.48 4.45
C LEU A 80 -4.56 -9.20 3.49
N ILE A 81 -3.34 -9.61 3.84
CA ILE A 81 -2.18 -9.45 2.97
C ILE A 81 -2.40 -10.24 1.68
N GLU A 82 -2.63 -11.55 1.79
CA GLU A 82 -2.82 -12.42 0.62
C GLU A 82 -4.03 -11.99 -0.22
N GLU A 83 -5.16 -11.68 0.43
CA GLU A 83 -6.35 -11.20 -0.27
C GLU A 83 -6.08 -9.88 -1.02
N THR A 84 -5.39 -8.93 -0.38
CA THR A 84 -5.08 -7.63 -0.99
C THR A 84 -4.09 -7.78 -2.14
N LEU A 85 -3.04 -8.59 -1.96
CA LEU A 85 -2.06 -8.88 -3.02
C LEU A 85 -2.73 -9.54 -4.23
N THR A 86 -3.58 -10.53 -3.99
CA THR A 86 -4.35 -11.20 -5.05
C THR A 86 -5.24 -10.20 -5.78
N PHE A 87 -5.95 -9.34 -5.04
CA PHE A 87 -6.81 -8.33 -5.64
C PHE A 87 -6.01 -7.33 -6.50
N ILE A 88 -4.85 -6.88 -6.02
CA ILE A 88 -3.97 -5.95 -6.74
C ILE A 88 -3.60 -6.52 -8.12
N VAL A 89 -3.19 -7.79 -8.17
CA VAL A 89 -2.77 -8.42 -9.42
C VAL A 89 -3.97 -8.62 -10.36
N GLN A 90 -5.08 -9.16 -9.84
CA GLN A 90 -6.28 -9.44 -10.64
C GLN A 90 -6.98 -8.20 -11.20
N ASN A 91 -6.76 -7.03 -10.59
CA ASN A 91 -7.38 -5.78 -11.00
C ASN A 91 -6.40 -4.80 -11.65
N ASP A 92 -5.22 -5.28 -12.07
CA ASP A 92 -4.24 -4.52 -12.86
C ASP A 92 -3.84 -3.18 -12.20
N ILE A 93 -3.68 -3.20 -10.86
CA ILE A 93 -3.41 -2.02 -10.02
C ILE A 93 -1.95 -1.62 -10.02
N ILE A 94 -1.04 -2.48 -10.46
CA ILE A 94 0.41 -2.26 -10.39
C ILE A 94 1.02 -2.25 -11.79
N ARG A 95 2.10 -1.49 -11.95
CA ARG A 95 2.93 -1.50 -13.17
C ARG A 95 3.92 -2.66 -13.16
N ASP A 96 4.48 -2.96 -14.32
CA ASP A 96 5.67 -3.83 -14.42
C ASP A 96 6.82 -3.23 -13.60
N ASN A 97 7.64 -4.10 -12.99
CA ASN A 97 8.75 -3.74 -12.10
C ASN A 97 8.36 -3.02 -10.79
N SER A 98 7.06 -2.96 -10.49
CA SER A 98 6.57 -2.39 -9.24
C SER A 98 7.08 -3.14 -8.00
N ILE A 99 7.06 -2.44 -6.88
CA ILE A 99 7.42 -2.98 -5.56
C ILE A 99 6.19 -2.91 -4.67
N ILE A 100 5.85 -4.04 -4.04
CA ILE A 100 4.86 -4.07 -2.96
C ILE A 100 5.59 -4.38 -1.67
N ILE A 101 5.34 -3.59 -0.64
CA ILE A 101 5.95 -3.71 0.68
C ILE A 101 4.81 -4.01 1.65
N ALA A 102 4.77 -5.24 2.14
CA ALA A 102 3.79 -5.70 3.11
C ALA A 102 4.43 -5.78 4.50
N GLU A 103 3.88 -5.03 5.46
CA GLU A 103 4.22 -5.16 6.88
C GLU A 103 3.34 -6.25 7.50
N ARG A 104 3.93 -7.10 8.34
CA ARG A 104 3.26 -8.22 9.00
C ARG A 104 3.92 -8.59 10.32
N ASP A 105 3.22 -9.38 11.12
CA ASP A 105 3.82 -10.07 12.26
C ASP A 105 4.71 -11.23 11.79
N ILE A 106 5.69 -11.62 12.60
CA ILE A 106 6.57 -12.76 12.32
C ILE A 106 5.81 -14.08 12.17
N ASP A 107 4.70 -14.24 12.89
CA ASP A 107 3.85 -15.44 12.87
C ASP A 107 2.88 -15.47 11.67
N ASP A 108 2.68 -14.33 10.99
CA ASP A 108 1.84 -14.27 9.79
C ASP A 108 2.51 -14.98 8.61
N ILE A 109 1.87 -16.04 8.12
CA ILE A 109 2.31 -16.78 6.93
C ILE A 109 1.77 -16.08 5.69
N ILE A 110 2.68 -15.74 4.76
CA ILE A 110 2.34 -15.12 3.48
C ILE A 110 2.87 -15.97 2.32
N PRO A 111 2.20 -15.95 1.15
CA PRO A 111 2.63 -16.72 0.00
C PRO A 111 3.95 -16.19 -0.59
N GLN A 112 4.84 -17.10 -0.99
CA GLN A 112 6.10 -16.74 -1.65
C GLN A 112 5.89 -16.15 -3.06
N SER A 113 4.75 -16.42 -3.67
CA SER A 113 4.36 -15.88 -4.98
C SER A 113 2.84 -15.86 -5.11
N ILE A 114 2.31 -14.83 -5.76
CA ILE A 114 0.91 -14.73 -6.17
C ILE A 114 0.91 -14.33 -7.64
N GLU A 115 0.48 -15.23 -8.52
CA GLU A 115 0.40 -14.98 -9.96
C GLU A 115 1.69 -14.35 -10.53
N ALA A 116 1.65 -13.06 -10.90
CA ALA A 116 2.75 -12.32 -11.52
C ALA A 116 3.73 -11.66 -10.51
N ILE A 117 3.44 -11.71 -9.20
CA ILE A 117 4.33 -11.16 -8.16
C ILE A 117 5.05 -12.25 -7.36
N LYS A 118 6.29 -11.97 -6.96
CA LYS A 118 7.11 -12.88 -6.15
C LYS A 118 7.76 -12.16 -4.99
N LEU A 119 7.86 -12.83 -3.85
CA LEU A 119 8.62 -12.35 -2.71
C LEU A 119 10.10 -12.33 -3.06
N ALA A 120 10.70 -11.15 -3.05
CA ALA A 120 12.09 -10.93 -3.43
C ALA A 120 13.02 -10.86 -2.22
N ARG A 121 12.56 -10.27 -1.12
CA ARG A 121 13.31 -10.18 0.14
C ARG A 121 12.38 -9.92 1.32
N GLU A 122 12.89 -10.23 2.51
CA GLU A 122 12.26 -9.89 3.79
C GLU A 122 13.27 -9.18 4.68
N GLU A 123 12.81 -8.23 5.48
CA GLU A 123 13.60 -7.54 6.50
C GLU A 123 12.86 -7.62 7.84
N ARG A 124 13.55 -8.03 8.90
CA ARG A 124 12.95 -8.25 10.24
C ARG A 124 13.37 -7.17 11.22
N TYR A 125 12.40 -6.67 11.99
CA TYR A 125 12.56 -5.63 12.98
C TYR A 125 11.79 -6.00 14.26
N GLY A 126 12.42 -6.78 15.14
CA GLY A 126 11.71 -7.38 16.28
C GLY A 126 10.68 -8.40 15.79
N ASP A 127 9.42 -8.21 16.20
CA ASP A 127 8.29 -9.06 15.81
C ASP A 127 7.67 -8.62 14.46
N THR A 128 8.09 -7.48 13.91
CA THR A 128 7.63 -6.97 12.62
C THR A 128 8.50 -7.48 11.47
N VAL A 129 7.88 -7.92 10.39
CA VAL A 129 8.56 -8.33 9.15
C VAL A 129 8.06 -7.49 7.97
N LEU A 130 8.99 -6.83 7.27
CA LEU A 130 8.72 -6.20 5.98
C LEU A 130 8.98 -7.18 4.85
N SER A 131 7.97 -7.46 4.07
CA SER A 131 7.99 -8.43 2.97
C SER A 131 7.89 -7.69 1.64
N PHE A 132 8.93 -7.81 0.80
CA PHE A 132 9.03 -7.07 -0.46
C PHE A 132 8.72 -7.97 -1.64
N TYR A 133 7.59 -7.71 -2.32
CA TYR A 133 7.22 -8.38 -3.56
C TYR A 133 7.61 -7.54 -4.78
N ARG A 134 7.96 -8.23 -5.87
CA ARG A 134 8.26 -7.65 -7.18
C ARG A 134 7.29 -8.17 -8.23
N HIS A 135 6.81 -7.26 -9.09
CA HIS A 135 6.03 -7.61 -10.28
C HIS A 135 6.95 -7.67 -11.50
N GLY A 136 6.97 -8.79 -12.21
CA GLY A 136 7.92 -9.02 -13.31
C GLY A 136 9.24 -9.67 -12.85
N HIS A 137 10.17 -9.84 -13.79
CA HIS A 137 11.43 -10.57 -13.62
C HIS A 137 12.53 -9.77 -12.92
#